data_AF-A0A6L6PFU2-F1
#
_entry.id   AF-A0A6L6PFU2-F1
#
_cell.length_a   1.000
_cell.length_b   1.000
_cell.length_c   1.000
_cell.angle_alpha   90.00
_cell.angle_beta   90.00
_cell.angle_gamma   90.00
#
_symmetry.space_group_name_H-M   'P 1'
#
loop_
_entity.id
_entity.type
_entity.pdbx_description
1 polymer ?
#
loop_
_entity_poly.entity_id
_entity_poly.type
_entity_poly.pdbx_seq_one_letter_code
_entity_poly.pdbx_strand_id
1 'polypeptide(L)'
;MVGSRGRKQWFALIVAVTLTAHYFFFRVPFIANDYGRNMAEWPLLADALISFPLLYYCMFRPSLRQFLMAWLAIATAGVLAGRVLIPEESKQLWRGIEGYWLLLVMAEAALEIYLLALVAHRVRNLLRMSGNVDEALESAVQGRFGKTGFAPFALFEMRIWYYGLFMRKGEQLRFRGEQHFSYDKNDGNVSNQFAFIMVILFELPLSHLMLHLMSVKPWVAWLADILTLWSMLYLVAEYRASQWRPISLDRNALLIRNGAFARDREIAYGMIESVVRCEDNIRRQRGILRYRQFGRLNVEIRLREGAPHSRIYLSLDKPDAFIDALRSRQDADELLHRR
;
A
#
# COMPACT_ATOMS: atom_id res chain seq x y z
N MET A 1 -48.93 -0.33 0.12
CA MET A 1 -47.59 -0.92 0.39
C MET A 1 -46.55 0.19 0.32
N VAL A 2 -46.20 0.81 1.44
CA VAL A 2 -45.10 1.80 1.50
C VAL A 2 -43.92 1.08 2.15
N GLY A 3 -42.90 0.76 1.37
CA GLY A 3 -41.69 0.10 1.87
C GLY A 3 -41.07 0.94 2.98
N SER A 4 -40.85 0.35 4.15
CA SER A 4 -40.24 1.04 5.29
C SER A 4 -38.82 1.45 4.91
N ARG A 5 -38.63 2.74 4.61
CA ARG A 5 -37.28 3.29 4.41
C ARG A 5 -36.45 3.02 5.67
N GLY A 6 -35.26 2.47 5.49
CA GLY A 6 -34.36 2.17 6.61
C GLY A 6 -33.94 3.44 7.35
N ARG A 7 -33.65 3.35 8.66
CA ARG A 7 -33.21 4.48 9.50
C ARG A 7 -32.06 5.30 8.88
N LYS A 8 -31.17 4.64 8.12
CA LYS A 8 -30.08 5.29 7.37
C LYS A 8 -30.58 6.22 6.26
N GLN A 9 -31.61 5.83 5.52
CA GLN A 9 -32.21 6.64 4.46
C GLN A 9 -32.92 7.86 5.04
N TRP A 10 -33.59 7.71 6.19
CA TRP A 10 -34.20 8.82 6.91
C TRP A 10 -33.17 9.81 7.44
N PHE A 11 -32.09 9.33 8.06
CA PHE A 11 -31.01 10.18 8.53
C PHE A 11 -30.41 10.99 7.36
N ALA A 12 -30.07 10.32 6.26
CA ALA A 12 -29.53 10.98 5.06
C ALA A 12 -30.52 12.00 4.46
N LEU A 13 -31.82 11.68 4.42
CA LEU A 13 -32.84 12.59 3.93
C LEU A 13 -32.95 13.85 4.80
N ILE A 14 -32.97 13.70 6.13
CA ILE A 14 -33.02 14.84 7.05
C ILE A 14 -31.81 15.75 6.85
N VAL A 15 -30.60 15.17 6.84
CA VAL A 15 -29.37 15.93 6.60
C VAL A 15 -29.40 16.64 5.24
N ALA A 16 -29.84 15.97 4.17
CA ALA A 16 -29.93 16.57 2.84
C ALA A 16 -30.93 17.73 2.78
N VAL A 17 -32.11 17.58 3.39
CA VAL A 17 -33.12 18.64 3.47
C VAL A 17 -32.58 19.83 4.26
N THR A 18 -31.94 19.60 5.40
CA THR A 18 -31.34 20.65 6.21
C THR A 18 -30.22 21.38 5.47
N LEU A 19 -29.31 20.66 4.78
CA LEU A 19 -28.27 21.29 3.97
C LEU A 19 -28.83 22.08 2.78
N THR A 20 -29.92 21.60 2.18
CA THR A 20 -30.63 22.32 1.12
C THR A 20 -31.26 23.61 1.68
N ALA A 21 -31.83 23.57 2.88
CA ALA A 21 -32.35 24.76 3.55
C ALA A 21 -31.23 25.79 3.82
N HIS A 22 -30.05 25.34 4.25
CA HIS A 22 -28.87 26.20 4.40
C HIS A 22 -28.42 26.78 3.05
N TYR A 23 -28.44 25.99 1.97
CA TYR A 23 -28.14 26.50 0.62
C TYR A 23 -29.07 27.66 0.25
N PHE A 24 -30.39 27.50 0.46
CA PHE A 24 -31.35 28.56 0.22
C PHE A 24 -31.14 29.77 1.15
N PHE A 25 -30.84 29.53 2.43
CA PHE A 25 -30.49 30.56 3.40
C PHE A 25 -29.32 31.45 2.94
N PHE A 26 -28.29 30.83 2.34
CA PHE A 26 -27.10 31.55 1.90
C PHE A 26 -27.16 32.07 0.45
N ARG A 27 -28.17 31.69 -0.36
CA ARG A 27 -28.20 32.05 -1.80
C ARG A 27 -29.44 32.82 -2.24
N VAL A 28 -30.53 32.76 -1.48
CA VAL A 28 -31.79 33.41 -1.83
C VAL A 28 -32.10 34.49 -0.80
N PRO A 29 -32.37 35.75 -1.18
CA PRO A 29 -32.78 36.78 -0.24
C PRO A 29 -34.23 36.56 0.21
N PHE A 30 -34.47 36.48 1.51
CA PHE A 30 -35.81 36.42 2.11
C PHE A 30 -35.79 36.95 3.54
N ILE A 31 -36.93 36.89 4.21
CA ILE A 31 -37.12 37.52 5.53
C ILE A 31 -36.13 37.00 6.58
N ALA A 32 -35.80 35.70 6.58
CA ALA A 32 -34.97 35.12 7.64
C ALA A 32 -33.47 35.45 7.52
N ASN A 33 -32.98 35.87 6.35
CA ASN A 33 -31.59 36.32 6.17
C ASN A 33 -31.48 37.84 5.98
N ASP A 34 -32.52 38.59 6.38
CA ASP A 34 -32.63 40.04 6.19
C ASP A 34 -32.33 40.46 4.75
N TYR A 35 -32.92 39.74 3.78
CA TYR A 35 -32.68 39.93 2.35
C TYR A 35 -31.20 39.89 1.95
N GLY A 36 -30.42 39.02 2.60
CA GLY A 36 -28.98 38.83 2.36
C GLY A 36 -28.07 39.75 3.17
N ARG A 37 -28.60 40.60 4.05
CA ARG A 37 -27.79 41.49 4.92
C ARG A 37 -27.22 40.78 6.14
N ASN A 38 -27.90 39.74 6.62
CA ASN A 38 -27.48 38.99 7.79
C ASN A 38 -27.48 37.48 7.51
N MET A 39 -26.29 36.96 7.20
CA MET A 39 -26.06 35.56 6.83
C MET A 39 -25.31 34.85 7.95
N ALA A 40 -25.97 34.68 9.09
CA ALA A 40 -25.36 34.06 10.26
C ALA A 40 -24.85 32.63 9.96
N GLU A 41 -23.58 32.37 10.23
CA GLU A 41 -22.93 31.08 9.94
C GLU A 41 -23.13 30.03 11.05
N TRP A 42 -23.35 30.50 12.28
CA TRP A 42 -23.43 29.65 13.47
C TRP A 42 -24.53 28.55 13.42
N PRO A 43 -25.69 28.71 12.74
CA PRO A 43 -26.69 27.65 12.67
C PRO A 43 -26.18 26.41 11.94
N LEU A 44 -25.43 26.58 10.83
CA LEU A 44 -24.80 25.48 10.11
C LEU A 44 -23.76 24.77 10.98
N LEU A 45 -22.99 25.53 11.74
CA LEU A 45 -22.00 24.99 12.68
C LEU A 45 -22.67 24.21 13.81
N ALA A 46 -23.76 24.72 14.36
CA ALA A 46 -24.55 24.05 15.39
C ALA A 46 -25.14 22.74 14.88
N ASP A 47 -25.64 22.71 13.65
CA ASP A 47 -26.14 21.48 13.04
C ASP A 47 -25.05 20.46 12.79
N ALA A 48 -23.88 20.89 12.31
CA ALA A 48 -22.73 20.03 12.08
C ALA A 48 -22.14 19.43 13.37
N LEU A 49 -22.04 20.23 14.44
CA LEU A 49 -21.35 19.82 15.68
C LEU A 49 -22.29 19.21 16.73
N ILE A 50 -23.58 19.54 16.70
CA ILE A 50 -24.53 19.18 17.75
C ILE A 50 -25.73 18.45 17.18
N SER A 51 -26.53 19.08 16.30
CA SER A 51 -27.82 18.53 15.88
C SER A 51 -27.68 17.20 15.14
N PHE A 52 -26.82 17.12 14.12
CA PHE A 52 -26.65 15.90 13.32
C PHE A 52 -25.97 14.77 14.11
N PRO A 53 -24.92 14.99 14.90
CA PRO A 53 -24.39 13.94 15.75
C PRO A 53 -25.39 13.47 16.81
N LEU A 54 -26.15 14.36 17.44
CA LEU A 54 -27.19 13.98 18.41
C LEU A 54 -28.30 13.17 17.72
N LEU A 55 -28.74 13.58 16.53
CA LEU A 55 -29.68 12.82 15.71
C LEU A 55 -29.13 11.43 15.39
N TYR A 56 -27.86 11.33 14.99
CA TYR A 56 -27.18 10.06 14.75
C TYR A 56 -27.17 9.17 16.00
N TYR A 57 -26.84 9.74 17.16
CA TYR A 57 -26.86 9.02 18.43
C TYR A 57 -28.27 8.49 18.75
N CYS A 58 -29.30 9.35 18.65
CA CYS A 58 -30.68 8.99 18.94
C CYS A 58 -31.21 7.89 18.01
N MET A 59 -30.86 7.93 16.71
CA MET A 59 -31.37 6.96 15.72
C MET A 59 -30.66 5.60 15.76
N PHE A 60 -29.36 5.58 16.03
CA PHE A 60 -28.53 4.38 15.91
C PHE A 60 -28.00 3.83 17.23
N ARG A 61 -28.04 4.61 18.33
CA ARG A 61 -27.52 4.27 19.65
C ARG A 61 -26.14 3.57 19.61
N PRO A 62 -25.15 4.17 18.93
CA PRO A 62 -23.81 3.58 18.77
C PRO A 62 -23.07 3.51 20.11
N SER A 63 -22.05 2.65 20.16
CA SER A 63 -21.06 2.69 21.26
C SER A 63 -20.30 4.02 21.26
N LEU A 64 -19.73 4.44 22.40
CA LEU A 64 -19.02 5.72 22.53
C LEU A 64 -17.93 5.90 21.45
N ARG A 65 -17.16 4.87 21.16
CA ARG A 65 -16.12 4.90 20.11
C ARG A 65 -16.72 5.15 18.72
N GLN A 66 -17.79 4.44 18.37
CA GLN A 66 -18.47 4.60 17.08
C GLN A 66 -19.17 5.96 16.97
N PHE A 67 -19.71 6.47 18.08
CA PHE A 67 -20.28 7.80 18.16
C PHE A 67 -19.22 8.86 17.89
N LEU A 68 -18.07 8.82 18.58
CA LEU A 68 -17.00 9.80 18.40
C LEU A 68 -16.44 9.80 16.97
N MET A 69 -16.30 8.63 16.35
CA MET A 69 -15.89 8.53 14.94
C MET A 69 -16.92 9.14 14.00
N ALA A 70 -18.22 8.87 14.21
CA ALA A 70 -19.29 9.45 13.41
C ALA A 70 -19.42 10.96 13.63
N TRP A 71 -19.29 11.42 14.88
CA TRP A 71 -19.28 12.84 15.24
C TRP A 71 -18.17 13.58 14.51
N LEU A 72 -16.94 13.04 14.54
CA LEU A 72 -15.81 13.63 13.82
C LEU A 72 -16.05 13.68 12.31
N ALA A 73 -16.59 12.61 11.73
CA ALA A 73 -16.90 12.55 10.30
C ALA A 73 -17.99 13.57 9.90
N ILE A 74 -19.06 13.67 10.69
CA ILE A 74 -20.17 14.62 10.46
C ILE A 74 -19.68 16.06 10.63
N ALA A 75 -18.89 16.35 11.68
CA ALA A 75 -18.31 17.66 11.92
C ALA A 75 -17.40 18.08 10.75
N THR A 76 -16.52 17.18 10.29
CA THR A 76 -15.62 17.42 9.15
C THR A 76 -16.42 17.70 7.87
N ALA A 77 -17.42 16.87 7.59
CA ALA A 77 -18.30 17.05 6.43
C ALA A 77 -19.09 18.37 6.50
N GLY A 78 -19.56 18.77 7.68
CA GLY A 78 -20.27 20.03 7.89
C GLY A 78 -19.39 21.25 7.69
N VAL A 79 -18.13 21.22 8.17
CA VAL A 79 -17.15 22.29 7.90
C VAL A 79 -16.86 22.42 6.41
N LEU A 80 -16.66 21.30 5.71
CA LEU A 80 -16.47 21.28 4.25
C LEU A 80 -17.71 21.80 3.51
N ALA A 81 -18.91 21.43 3.97
CA ALA A 81 -20.16 21.93 3.39
C ALA A 81 -20.26 23.45 3.55
N GLY A 82 -19.95 24.00 4.73
CA GLY A 82 -19.96 25.44 4.97
C GLY A 82 -19.01 26.22 4.07
N ARG A 83 -17.83 25.66 3.75
CA ARG A 83 -16.89 26.26 2.80
C ARG A 83 -17.49 26.46 1.40
N VAL A 84 -18.39 25.57 0.97
CA VAL A 84 -19.05 25.60 -0.35
C VAL A 84 -20.37 26.40 -0.32
N LEU A 85 -21.12 26.27 0.77
CA LEU A 85 -22.45 26.86 0.94
C LEU A 85 -22.38 28.37 1.19
N ILE A 86 -21.45 28.82 2.05
CA ILE A 86 -21.37 30.20 2.51
C ILE A 86 -20.60 31.06 1.48
N PRO A 87 -21.18 32.17 0.98
CA PRO A 87 -20.49 33.10 0.10
C PRO A 87 -19.25 33.72 0.76
N GLU A 88 -18.18 33.89 -0.02
CA GLU A 88 -16.86 34.32 0.49
C GLU A 88 -16.88 35.67 1.23
N GLU A 89 -17.75 36.57 0.79
CA GLU A 89 -17.95 37.89 1.39
C GLU A 89 -18.55 37.80 2.80
N SER A 90 -19.40 36.79 3.03
CA SER A 90 -20.11 36.57 4.29
C SER A 90 -19.38 35.70 5.30
N LYS A 91 -18.26 35.07 4.93
CA LYS A 91 -17.46 34.23 5.85
C LYS A 91 -16.73 35.09 6.88
N GLN A 92 -17.13 34.99 8.13
CA GLN A 92 -16.46 35.56 9.30
C GLN A 92 -15.90 34.45 10.19
N LEU A 93 -16.74 33.50 10.62
CA LEU A 93 -16.33 32.35 11.44
C LEU A 93 -15.55 31.34 10.60
N TRP A 94 -16.02 31.06 9.39
CA TRP A 94 -15.37 30.12 8.49
C TRP A 94 -13.99 30.57 8.04
N ARG A 95 -13.71 31.88 7.93
CA ARG A 95 -12.35 32.36 7.64
C ARG A 95 -11.37 31.99 8.75
N GLY A 96 -11.81 32.05 10.02
CA GLY A 96 -11.00 31.62 11.16
C GLY A 96 -10.72 30.12 11.13
N ILE A 97 -11.75 29.31 10.87
CA ILE A 97 -11.63 27.85 10.76
C ILE A 97 -10.74 27.47 9.57
N GLU A 98 -10.96 28.10 8.41
CA GLU A 98 -10.15 27.94 7.22
C GLU A 98 -8.70 28.35 7.50
N GLY A 99 -8.43 29.39 8.30
CA GLY A 99 -7.08 29.78 8.70
C GLY A 99 -6.28 28.69 9.45
N TYR A 100 -6.96 27.76 10.10
CA TYR A 100 -6.35 26.60 10.78
C TYR A 100 -6.16 25.38 9.89
N TRP A 101 -6.45 25.47 8.58
CA TRP A 101 -6.24 24.36 7.65
C TRP A 101 -4.80 23.82 7.69
N LEU A 102 -3.82 24.72 7.87
CA LEU A 102 -2.42 24.34 7.99
C LEU A 102 -2.16 23.52 9.26
N LEU A 103 -2.83 23.83 10.39
CA LEU A 103 -2.73 23.01 11.60
C LEU A 103 -3.32 21.62 11.40
N LEU A 104 -4.43 21.50 10.66
CA LEU A 104 -5.02 20.19 10.34
C LEU A 104 -4.06 19.35 9.49
N VAL A 105 -3.49 19.95 8.45
CA VAL A 105 -2.48 19.31 7.58
C VAL A 105 -1.24 18.92 8.38
N MET A 106 -0.75 19.80 9.26
CA MET A 106 0.39 19.51 10.13
C MET A 106 0.09 18.40 11.13
N ALA A 107 -1.13 18.35 11.69
CA ALA A 107 -1.55 17.29 12.61
C ALA A 107 -1.68 15.94 11.89
N GLU A 108 -2.23 15.92 10.68
CA GLU A 108 -2.31 14.73 9.84
C GLU A 108 -0.91 14.22 9.47
N ALA A 109 -0.03 15.12 9.01
CA ALA A 109 1.36 14.79 8.71
C ALA A 109 2.11 14.28 9.96
N ALA A 110 1.91 14.90 11.13
CA ALA A 110 2.51 14.46 12.38
C ALA A 110 1.99 13.08 12.82
N LEU A 111 0.69 12.82 12.66
CA LEU A 111 0.11 11.50 12.93
C LEU A 111 0.70 10.44 12.00
N GLU A 112 0.82 10.75 10.71
CA GLU A 112 1.39 9.84 9.73
C GLU A 112 2.88 9.56 10.03
N ILE A 113 3.68 10.58 10.34
CA ILE A 113 5.06 10.44 10.80
C ILE A 113 5.14 9.60 12.08
N TYR A 114 4.24 9.83 13.04
CA TYR A 114 4.18 9.05 14.29
C TYR A 114 3.87 7.57 14.02
N LEU A 115 2.88 7.27 13.15
CA LEU A 115 2.52 5.91 12.76
C LEU A 115 3.69 5.24 12.03
N LEU A 116 4.34 5.94 11.10
CA LEU A 116 5.54 5.45 10.42
C LEU A 116 6.67 5.17 11.41
N ALA A 117 6.92 6.07 12.37
CA ALA A 117 7.92 5.87 13.41
C ALA A 117 7.60 4.67 14.31
N LEU A 118 6.32 4.46 14.65
CA LEU A 118 5.88 3.31 15.43
C LEU A 118 6.09 2.00 14.66
N VAL A 119 5.72 1.96 13.38
CA VAL A 119 5.95 0.81 12.51
C VAL A 119 7.45 0.54 12.38
N ALA A 120 8.25 1.58 12.12
CA ALA A 120 9.71 1.49 12.07
C ALA A 120 10.31 0.92 13.35
N HIS A 121 9.86 1.41 14.51
CA HIS A 121 10.35 0.97 15.82
C HIS A 121 9.99 -0.50 16.07
N ARG A 122 8.76 -0.91 15.73
CA ARG A 122 8.31 -2.30 15.90
C ARG A 122 9.04 -3.26 14.96
N VAL A 123 9.19 -2.88 13.69
CA VAL A 123 10.00 -3.63 12.73
C VAL A 123 11.43 -3.76 13.27
N ARG A 124 12.05 -2.66 13.74
CA ARG A 124 13.40 -2.68 14.32
C ARG A 124 13.53 -3.61 15.52
N ASN A 125 12.53 -3.67 16.40
CA ASN A 125 12.56 -4.57 17.55
C ASN A 125 12.37 -6.03 17.15
N LEU A 126 11.49 -6.32 16.18
CA LEU A 126 11.31 -7.67 15.62
C LEU A 126 12.58 -8.19 14.94
N LEU A 127 13.27 -7.31 14.20
CA LEU A 127 14.53 -7.62 13.51
C LEU A 127 15.66 -8.00 14.47
N ARG A 128 15.66 -7.46 15.70
CA ARG A 128 16.66 -7.80 16.72
C ARG A 128 16.51 -9.22 17.26
N MET A 129 15.35 -9.85 17.08
CA MET A 129 15.03 -11.15 17.71
C MET A 129 15.21 -12.35 16.78
N SER A 130 14.92 -12.22 15.47
CA SER A 130 14.86 -13.39 14.57
C SER A 130 16.10 -13.61 13.71
N GLY A 131 16.90 -12.57 13.43
CA GLY A 131 17.99 -12.61 12.44
C GLY A 131 17.53 -12.79 10.98
N ASN A 132 16.38 -13.44 10.75
CA ASN A 132 15.67 -13.54 9.48
C ASN A 132 14.52 -12.54 9.44
N VAL A 133 14.67 -11.54 8.58
CA VAL A 133 13.76 -10.39 8.49
C VAL A 133 12.43 -10.77 7.89
N ASP A 134 12.45 -11.55 6.81
CA ASP A 134 11.23 -11.86 6.07
C ASP A 134 10.29 -12.72 6.92
N GLU A 135 10.82 -13.64 7.72
CA GLU A 135 10.04 -14.44 8.66
C GLU A 135 9.46 -13.60 9.80
N ALA A 136 10.22 -12.63 10.32
CA ALA A 136 9.70 -11.72 11.33
C ALA A 136 8.58 -10.83 10.80
N LEU A 137 8.73 -10.30 9.58
CA LEU A 137 7.67 -9.52 8.91
C LEU A 137 6.44 -10.39 8.68
N GLU A 138 6.61 -11.60 8.14
CA GLU A 138 5.51 -12.53 7.91
C GLU A 138 4.79 -12.90 9.20
N SER A 139 5.53 -13.26 10.25
CA SER A 139 4.97 -13.60 11.57
C SER A 139 4.19 -12.42 12.17
N ALA A 140 4.70 -11.19 12.03
CA ALA A 140 4.03 -9.99 12.52
C ALA A 140 2.72 -9.71 11.76
N VAL A 141 2.70 -9.88 10.44
CA VAL A 141 1.47 -9.77 9.63
C VAL A 141 0.48 -10.82 10.07
N GLN A 142 0.90 -12.09 10.08
CA GLN A 142 0.01 -13.21 10.38
C GLN A 142 -0.55 -13.12 11.80
N GLY A 143 0.25 -12.70 12.78
CA GLY A 143 -0.22 -12.48 14.15
C GLY A 143 -1.27 -11.38 14.28
N ARG A 144 -1.22 -10.36 13.41
CA ARG A 144 -2.16 -9.20 13.47
C ARG A 144 -3.40 -9.38 12.60
N PHE A 145 -3.22 -9.88 11.39
CA PHE A 145 -4.23 -9.94 10.35
C PHE A 145 -4.70 -11.37 10.05
N GLY A 146 -4.09 -12.39 10.65
CA GLY A 146 -4.44 -13.80 10.42
C GLY A 146 -4.36 -14.19 8.94
N LYS A 147 -5.27 -15.06 8.51
CA LYS A 147 -5.40 -15.49 7.10
C LYS A 147 -6.33 -14.58 6.28
N THR A 148 -6.53 -13.34 6.69
CA THR A 148 -7.37 -12.40 5.93
C THR A 148 -6.75 -12.08 4.57
N GLY A 149 -7.58 -11.73 3.58
CA GLY A 149 -7.11 -11.34 2.24
C GLY A 149 -6.20 -10.09 2.23
N PHE A 150 -6.16 -9.34 3.33
CA PHE A 150 -5.30 -8.16 3.49
C PHE A 150 -3.86 -8.51 3.89
N ALA A 151 -3.62 -9.69 4.47
CA ALA A 151 -2.29 -10.10 4.93
C ALA A 151 -1.21 -10.06 3.83
N PRO A 152 -1.44 -10.55 2.60
CA PRO A 152 -0.45 -10.46 1.52
C PRO A 152 -0.10 -9.02 1.16
N PHE A 153 -1.08 -8.12 1.15
CA PHE A 153 -0.88 -6.69 0.87
C PHE A 153 -0.08 -6.02 1.99
N ALA A 154 -0.43 -6.27 3.25
CA ALA A 154 0.31 -5.75 4.40
C ALA A 154 1.77 -6.24 4.44
N LEU A 155 2.01 -7.50 4.07
CA LEU A 155 3.38 -8.05 3.96
C LEU A 155 4.17 -7.37 2.85
N PHE A 156 3.54 -7.18 1.68
CA PHE A 156 4.14 -6.45 0.56
C PHE A 156 4.52 -5.03 1.00
N GLU A 157 3.60 -4.27 1.57
CA GLU A 157 3.87 -2.91 2.06
C GLU A 157 5.00 -2.89 3.09
N MET A 158 4.99 -3.76 4.10
CA MET A 158 6.07 -3.79 5.09
C MET A 158 7.44 -4.12 4.50
N ARG A 159 7.50 -4.94 3.44
CA ARG A 159 8.75 -5.18 2.70
C ARG A 159 9.22 -3.94 1.98
N ILE A 160 8.32 -3.19 1.34
CA ILE A 160 8.66 -1.92 0.69
C ILE A 160 9.31 -0.96 1.69
N TRP A 161 8.66 -0.75 2.84
CA TRP A 161 9.20 0.10 3.89
C TRP A 161 10.54 -0.41 4.42
N TYR A 162 10.66 -1.71 4.67
CA TYR A 162 11.90 -2.29 5.19
C TYR A 162 13.07 -2.16 4.21
N TYR A 163 12.94 -2.71 3.00
CA TYR A 163 14.03 -2.71 2.02
C TYR A 163 14.28 -1.28 1.50
N GLY A 164 13.24 -0.47 1.33
CA GLY A 164 13.34 0.92 0.86
C GLY A 164 14.03 1.86 1.85
N LEU A 165 13.66 1.84 3.14
CA LEU A 165 14.13 2.84 4.12
C LEU A 165 14.99 2.29 5.25
N PHE A 166 14.71 1.08 5.74
CA PHE A 166 15.29 0.59 7.01
C PHE A 166 16.48 -0.36 6.83
N MET A 167 16.59 -1.04 5.69
CA MET A 167 17.71 -1.93 5.40
C MET A 167 19.02 -1.14 5.35
N ARG A 168 19.99 -1.53 6.19
CA ARG A 168 21.33 -0.91 6.24
C ARG A 168 22.46 -1.88 5.89
N LYS A 169 22.38 -3.12 6.38
CA LYS A 169 23.41 -4.17 6.23
C LYS A 169 22.80 -5.40 5.59
N GLY A 170 22.68 -5.38 4.26
CA GLY A 170 22.03 -6.44 3.49
C GLY A 170 22.79 -7.78 3.57
N GLU A 171 24.12 -7.70 3.64
CA GLU A 171 25.05 -8.81 3.76
C GLU A 171 24.90 -9.60 5.08
N GLN A 172 24.29 -9.00 6.10
CA GLN A 172 24.06 -9.63 7.39
C GLN A 172 22.69 -10.31 7.49
N LEU A 173 21.84 -10.17 6.47
CA LEU A 173 20.52 -10.77 6.44
C LEU A 173 20.63 -12.28 6.34
N ARG A 174 19.88 -12.98 7.18
CA ARG A 174 19.75 -14.43 7.13
C ARG A 174 18.41 -14.78 6.49
N PHE A 175 18.42 -15.80 5.65
CA PHE A 175 17.22 -16.30 4.98
C PHE A 175 17.08 -17.80 5.22
N ARG A 176 15.84 -18.27 5.28
CA ARG A 176 15.56 -19.71 5.36
C ARG A 176 16.01 -20.44 4.11
N GLY A 177 16.55 -21.62 4.33
CA GLY A 177 17.13 -22.54 3.34
C GLY A 177 18.60 -22.83 3.63
N GLU A 178 19.08 -23.97 3.14
CA GLU A 178 20.46 -24.44 3.35
C GLU A 178 21.39 -24.01 2.21
N GLN A 179 20.84 -23.83 1.00
CA GLN A 179 21.57 -23.34 -0.17
C GLN A 179 20.85 -22.15 -0.77
N HIS A 180 21.60 -21.15 -1.22
CA HIS A 180 21.09 -19.87 -1.70
C HIS A 180 21.62 -19.57 -3.11
N PHE A 181 20.72 -19.11 -3.97
CA PHE A 181 21.00 -18.77 -5.36
C PHE A 181 20.56 -17.33 -5.61
N SER A 182 21.50 -16.53 -6.11
CA SER A 182 21.30 -15.13 -6.45
C SER A 182 20.84 -14.97 -7.91
N TYR A 183 20.27 -13.81 -8.18
CA TYR A 183 19.78 -13.38 -9.49
C TYR A 183 20.03 -11.89 -9.74
N ASP A 184 20.90 -11.28 -8.95
CA ASP A 184 21.18 -9.85 -8.99
C ASP A 184 22.01 -9.46 -10.21
N LYS A 185 22.90 -10.36 -10.67
CA LYS A 185 23.86 -10.08 -11.74
C LYS A 185 23.40 -10.54 -13.11
N ASN A 186 22.47 -11.49 -13.16
CA ASN A 186 21.99 -12.07 -14.40
C ASN A 186 21.46 -10.99 -15.35
N ASP A 187 22.10 -10.87 -16.51
CA ASP A 187 21.83 -9.87 -17.54
C ASP A 187 21.76 -8.42 -17.01
N GLY A 188 22.55 -8.12 -15.98
CA GLY A 188 22.62 -6.80 -15.37
C GLY A 188 21.36 -6.41 -14.59
N ASN A 189 20.54 -7.36 -14.12
CA ASN A 189 19.27 -7.11 -13.45
C ASN A 189 19.30 -5.95 -12.43
N VAL A 190 20.17 -6.03 -11.42
CA VAL A 190 20.28 -4.98 -10.39
C VAL A 190 20.90 -3.69 -10.95
N SER A 191 21.81 -3.78 -11.91
CA SER A 191 22.41 -2.60 -12.55
C SER A 191 21.37 -1.83 -13.38
N ASN A 192 20.48 -2.52 -14.09
CA ASN A 192 19.37 -1.95 -14.85
C ASN A 192 18.35 -1.27 -13.92
N GLN A 193 18.03 -1.92 -12.79
CA GLN A 193 17.18 -1.32 -11.76
C GLN A 193 17.78 -0.02 -11.20
N PHE A 194 19.09 -0.03 -10.90
CA PHE A 194 19.80 1.16 -10.43
C PHE A 194 19.80 2.29 -11.47
N ALA A 195 20.09 1.95 -12.73
CA ALA A 195 20.07 2.92 -13.83
C ALA A 195 18.69 3.58 -13.96
N PHE A 196 17.61 2.80 -13.86
CA PHE A 196 16.24 3.32 -13.91
C PHE A 196 15.92 4.27 -12.75
N ILE A 197 16.36 3.93 -11.53
CA ILE A 197 16.25 4.81 -10.36
C ILE A 197 17.00 6.13 -10.58
N MET A 198 18.21 6.08 -11.14
CA MET A 198 19.01 7.27 -11.43
C MET A 198 18.36 8.15 -12.51
N VAL A 199 17.81 7.56 -13.57
CA VAL A 199 17.08 8.30 -14.60
C VAL A 199 15.92 9.09 -13.99
N ILE A 200 15.10 8.46 -13.13
CA ILE A 200 13.99 9.14 -12.45
C ILE A 200 14.51 10.27 -11.54
N LEU A 201 15.58 10.02 -10.79
CA LEU A 201 16.16 11.03 -9.89
C LEU A 201 16.61 12.29 -10.65
N PHE A 202 17.21 12.12 -11.83
CA PHE A 202 17.63 13.25 -12.68
C PHE A 202 16.48 13.90 -13.44
N GLU A 203 15.43 13.13 -13.76
CA GLU A 203 14.24 13.64 -14.45
C GLU A 203 13.38 14.51 -13.53
N LEU A 204 13.29 14.19 -12.24
CA LEU A 204 12.44 14.87 -11.26
C LEU A 204 12.58 16.41 -11.26
N PRO A 205 13.78 17.03 -11.16
CA PRO A 205 13.89 18.49 -11.21
C PRO A 205 13.48 19.07 -12.58
N LEU A 206 13.68 18.34 -13.67
CA LEU A 206 13.30 18.77 -15.00
C LEU A 206 11.78 18.75 -15.17
N SER A 207 11.11 17.66 -14.75
CA SER A 207 9.65 17.56 -14.79
C SER A 207 8.97 18.59 -13.87
N HIS A 208 9.52 18.83 -12.67
CA HIS A 208 9.04 19.89 -11.80
C HIS A 208 9.10 21.28 -12.48
N LEU A 209 10.26 21.61 -13.07
CA LEU A 209 10.45 22.88 -13.77
C LEU A 209 9.49 22.99 -14.97
N MET A 210 9.33 21.92 -15.76
CA MET A 210 8.40 21.91 -16.89
C MET A 210 6.95 22.14 -16.45
N LEU A 211 6.49 21.48 -15.39
CA LEU A 211 5.13 21.67 -14.86
C LEU A 211 4.92 23.11 -14.36
N HIS A 212 5.93 23.70 -13.74
CA HIS A 212 5.90 25.10 -13.35
C HIS A 212 5.82 26.04 -14.58
N LEU A 213 6.62 25.78 -15.62
CA LEU A 213 6.64 26.58 -16.86
C LEU A 213 5.36 26.47 -17.68
N MET A 214 4.70 25.31 -17.67
CA MET A 214 3.41 25.09 -18.35
C MET A 214 2.24 25.81 -17.66
N SER A 215 2.53 26.68 -16.66
CA SER A 215 1.53 27.45 -15.93
C SER A 215 0.47 26.57 -15.24
N VAL A 216 0.85 25.35 -14.88
CA VAL A 216 0.01 24.47 -14.05
C VAL A 216 -0.03 25.05 -12.63
N LYS A 217 -1.16 24.87 -11.91
CA LYS A 217 -1.27 25.32 -10.51
C LYS A 217 -0.06 24.79 -9.71
N PRO A 218 0.63 25.62 -8.90
CA PRO A 218 1.88 25.24 -8.23
C PRO A 218 1.81 23.94 -7.42
N TRP A 219 0.67 23.66 -6.79
CA TRP A 219 0.47 22.43 -6.01
C TRP A 219 0.53 21.15 -6.85
N VAL A 220 0.28 21.21 -8.16
CA VAL A 220 0.32 20.05 -9.05
C VAL A 220 1.76 19.57 -9.27
N ALA A 221 2.72 20.51 -9.40
CA ALA A 221 4.14 20.16 -9.49
C ALA A 221 4.61 19.45 -8.21
N TRP A 222 4.25 19.98 -7.05
CA TRP A 222 4.54 19.33 -5.76
C TRP A 222 3.86 17.97 -5.60
N LEU A 223 2.61 17.81 -6.04
CA LEU A 223 1.95 16.51 -6.02
C LEU A 223 2.66 15.50 -6.92
N ALA A 224 3.08 15.92 -8.12
CA ALA A 224 3.83 15.08 -9.04
C ALA A 224 5.16 14.62 -8.42
N ASP A 225 5.90 15.53 -7.75
CA ASP A 225 7.13 15.19 -7.04
C ASP A 225 6.89 14.18 -5.93
N ILE A 226 5.87 14.39 -5.10
CA ILE A 226 5.55 13.49 -3.99
C ILE A 226 5.22 12.09 -4.52
N LEU A 227 4.41 11.98 -5.58
CA LEU A 227 4.08 10.70 -6.19
C LEU A 227 5.29 10.04 -6.87
N THR A 228 6.20 10.82 -7.43
CA THR A 228 7.44 10.34 -8.04
C THR A 228 8.40 9.81 -6.98
N LEU A 229 8.60 10.55 -5.89
CA LEU A 229 9.40 10.12 -4.74
C LEU A 229 8.82 8.87 -4.08
N TRP A 230 7.49 8.82 -3.95
CA TRP A 230 6.78 7.63 -3.46
C TRP A 230 7.04 6.43 -4.37
N SER A 231 6.91 6.58 -5.68
CA SER A 231 7.21 5.51 -6.64
C SER A 231 8.68 5.09 -6.61
N MET A 232 9.60 6.05 -6.44
CA MET A 232 11.03 5.81 -6.31
C MET A 232 11.35 4.97 -5.08
N LEU A 233 10.64 5.16 -3.95
CA LEU A 233 10.78 4.32 -2.76
C LEU A 233 10.52 2.83 -3.09
N TYR A 234 9.48 2.54 -3.87
CA TYR A 234 9.16 1.17 -4.28
C TYR A 234 10.26 0.58 -5.17
N LEU A 235 10.81 1.37 -6.10
CA LEU A 235 11.93 0.94 -6.94
C LEU A 235 13.21 0.68 -6.13
N VAL A 236 13.52 1.54 -5.15
CA VAL A 236 14.66 1.35 -4.24
C VAL A 236 14.48 0.09 -3.40
N ALA A 237 13.26 -0.19 -2.93
CA ALA A 237 12.94 -1.41 -2.21
C ALA A 237 13.13 -2.66 -3.09
N GLU A 238 12.65 -2.63 -4.35
CA GLU A 238 12.84 -3.72 -5.31
C GLU A 238 14.32 -3.94 -5.63
N TYR A 239 15.09 -2.87 -5.88
CA TYR A 239 16.54 -2.90 -6.11
C TYR A 239 17.29 -3.58 -4.97
N ARG A 240 17.05 -3.14 -3.74
CA ARG A 240 17.70 -3.70 -2.55
C ARG A 240 17.25 -5.13 -2.27
N ALA A 241 15.97 -5.43 -2.44
CA ALA A 241 15.46 -6.79 -2.26
C ALA A 241 16.05 -7.75 -3.30
N SER A 242 16.22 -7.32 -4.55
CA SER A 242 16.81 -8.13 -5.62
C SER A 242 18.28 -8.47 -5.37
N GLN A 243 19.02 -7.59 -4.69
CA GLN A 243 20.41 -7.85 -4.31
C GLN A 243 20.55 -8.92 -3.22
N TRP A 244 19.65 -8.93 -2.26
CA TRP A 244 19.88 -9.65 -1.01
C TRP A 244 18.91 -10.79 -0.73
N ARG A 245 17.75 -10.88 -1.40
CA ARG A 245 16.77 -11.96 -1.17
C ARG A 245 17.01 -13.12 -2.13
N PRO A 246 17.69 -14.21 -1.72
CA PRO A 246 17.98 -15.32 -2.62
C PRO A 246 16.77 -16.24 -2.83
N ILE A 247 16.80 -16.96 -3.93
CA ILE A 247 16.04 -18.20 -4.08
C ILE A 247 16.78 -19.28 -3.29
N SER A 248 16.07 -19.97 -2.40
CA SER A 248 16.71 -20.93 -1.49
C SER A 248 16.18 -22.34 -1.66
N LEU A 249 17.06 -23.33 -1.47
CA LEU A 249 16.69 -24.73 -1.28
C LEU A 249 16.72 -25.04 0.20
N ASP A 250 15.55 -25.39 0.75
CA ASP A 250 15.41 -25.88 2.13
C ASP A 250 15.41 -27.41 2.15
N ARG A 251 15.28 -28.02 3.33
CA ARG A 251 15.23 -29.49 3.47
C ARG A 251 14.06 -30.12 2.72
N ASN A 252 12.90 -29.48 2.76
CA ASN A 252 11.64 -30.07 2.29
C ASN A 252 11.04 -29.34 1.07
N ALA A 253 11.54 -28.14 0.75
CA ALA A 253 10.92 -27.30 -0.26
C ALA A 253 11.89 -26.32 -0.92
N LEU A 254 11.55 -25.94 -2.15
CA LEU A 254 12.10 -24.80 -2.87
C LEU A 254 11.39 -23.51 -2.42
N LEU A 255 12.17 -22.52 -1.99
CA LEU A 255 11.70 -21.21 -1.54
C LEU A 255 12.04 -20.15 -2.59
N ILE A 256 11.02 -19.70 -3.32
CA ILE A 256 11.15 -18.68 -4.37
C ILE A 256 10.88 -17.31 -3.77
N ARG A 257 11.92 -16.48 -3.73
CA ARG A 257 11.89 -15.06 -3.34
C ARG A 257 12.50 -14.26 -4.48
N ASN A 258 11.79 -13.26 -4.99
CA ASN A 258 12.22 -12.51 -6.16
C ASN A 258 11.83 -11.03 -6.03
N GLY A 259 12.77 -10.19 -5.59
CA GLY A 259 12.51 -8.78 -5.31
C GLY A 259 11.59 -8.57 -4.11
N ALA A 260 11.11 -7.35 -3.91
CA ALA A 260 10.09 -7.02 -2.92
C ALA A 260 8.66 -7.19 -3.49
N PHE A 261 8.50 -7.05 -4.80
CA PHE A 261 7.19 -7.04 -5.45
C PHE A 261 6.57 -8.41 -5.63
N ALA A 262 7.38 -9.44 -5.86
CA ALA A 262 6.85 -10.76 -6.10
C ALA A 262 6.43 -11.42 -4.78
N ARG A 263 5.28 -12.08 -4.80
CA ARG A 263 4.84 -12.92 -3.69
C ARG A 263 5.78 -14.12 -3.57
N ASP A 264 6.24 -14.36 -2.35
CA ASP A 264 7.04 -15.53 -2.02
C ASP A 264 6.24 -16.81 -2.19
N ARG A 265 6.94 -17.88 -2.61
CA ARG A 265 6.33 -19.19 -2.78
C ARG A 265 7.23 -20.27 -2.20
N GLU A 266 6.59 -21.22 -1.56
CA GLU A 266 7.20 -22.46 -1.09
C GLU A 266 6.61 -23.61 -1.91
N ILE A 267 7.49 -24.41 -2.51
CA ILE A 267 7.12 -25.51 -3.41
C ILE A 267 7.79 -26.78 -2.89
N ALA A 268 7.01 -27.75 -2.43
CA ALA A 268 7.51 -29.05 -2.01
C ALA A 268 8.18 -29.78 -3.20
N TYR A 269 9.27 -30.50 -2.93
CA TYR A 269 10.03 -31.18 -4.00
C TYR A 269 9.19 -32.22 -4.76
N GLY A 270 8.33 -32.97 -4.06
CA GLY A 270 7.38 -33.90 -4.70
C GLY A 270 6.42 -33.26 -5.72
N MET A 271 6.17 -31.95 -5.66
CA MET A 271 5.33 -31.24 -6.65
C MET A 271 6.08 -30.88 -7.94
N ILE A 272 7.41 -30.96 -7.93
CA ILE A 272 8.24 -30.62 -9.08
C ILE A 272 8.36 -31.86 -9.96
N GLU A 273 7.96 -31.72 -11.23
CA GLU A 273 8.04 -32.79 -12.23
C GLU A 273 9.42 -32.80 -12.89
N SER A 274 9.91 -31.63 -13.30
CA SER A 274 11.23 -31.51 -13.93
C SER A 274 11.78 -30.10 -13.83
N VAL A 275 13.11 -30.01 -13.88
CA VAL A 275 13.85 -28.75 -13.95
C VAL A 275 14.86 -28.80 -15.09
N VAL A 276 14.83 -27.78 -15.96
CA VAL A 276 15.67 -27.67 -17.15
C VAL A 276 16.08 -26.24 -17.43
N ARG A 277 17.11 -26.05 -18.27
CA ARG A 277 17.43 -24.75 -18.86
C ARG A 277 16.32 -24.31 -19.80
N CYS A 278 16.09 -23.01 -19.89
CA CYS A 278 15.13 -22.43 -20.82
C CYS A 278 15.70 -21.27 -21.63
N GLU A 279 15.04 -20.97 -22.74
CA GLU A 279 15.26 -19.76 -23.52
C GLU A 279 14.45 -18.58 -22.95
N ASP A 280 14.83 -17.36 -23.30
CA ASP A 280 14.21 -16.15 -22.75
C ASP A 280 12.94 -15.69 -23.52
N ASN A 281 12.50 -16.44 -24.52
CA ASN A 281 11.37 -16.08 -25.40
C ASN A 281 9.98 -16.48 -24.84
N ILE A 282 9.84 -16.57 -23.51
CA ILE A 282 8.61 -17.04 -22.87
C ILE A 282 7.56 -15.93 -22.74
N ARG A 283 6.43 -16.10 -23.45
CA ARG A 283 5.29 -15.18 -23.40
C ARG A 283 4.48 -15.33 -22.11
N ARG A 284 3.79 -14.25 -21.70
CA ARG A 284 2.83 -14.30 -20.58
C ARG A 284 1.61 -15.11 -20.99
N GLN A 285 1.28 -16.13 -20.21
CA GLN A 285 0.12 -16.99 -20.43
C GLN A 285 -0.43 -17.46 -19.08
N ARG A 286 -1.71 -17.85 -19.06
CA ARG A 286 -2.35 -18.40 -17.86
C ARG A 286 -1.65 -19.69 -17.44
N GLY A 287 -1.37 -19.85 -16.15
CA GLY A 287 -0.68 -21.01 -15.61
C GLY A 287 0.86 -20.92 -15.64
N ILE A 288 1.43 -19.86 -16.22
CA ILE A 288 2.88 -19.62 -16.23
C ILE A 288 3.26 -18.51 -15.23
N LEU A 289 4.21 -18.79 -14.36
CA LEU A 289 4.89 -17.78 -13.53
C LEU A 289 6.25 -17.44 -14.10
N ARG A 290 6.60 -16.15 -14.10
CA ARG A 290 7.89 -15.67 -14.59
C ARG A 290 8.49 -14.72 -13.57
N TYR A 291 9.64 -15.11 -13.04
CA TYR A 291 10.46 -14.32 -12.13
C TYR A 291 11.67 -13.80 -12.90
N ARG A 292 11.42 -12.80 -13.77
CA ARG A 292 12.43 -12.22 -14.68
C ARG A 292 13.12 -10.98 -14.10
N GLN A 293 12.33 -10.06 -13.53
CA GLN A 293 12.75 -8.68 -13.28
C GLN A 293 13.38 -8.04 -14.54
N PHE A 294 14.56 -7.43 -14.42
CA PHE A 294 15.35 -6.87 -15.53
C PHE A 294 16.41 -7.85 -16.06
N GLY A 295 16.41 -9.10 -15.59
CA GLY A 295 17.32 -10.14 -16.05
C GLY A 295 16.75 -10.98 -17.20
N ARG A 296 17.44 -12.09 -17.49
CA ARG A 296 17.07 -13.06 -18.53
C ARG A 296 16.54 -14.36 -17.92
N LEU A 297 15.43 -14.90 -18.40
CA LEU A 297 14.96 -16.22 -17.98
C LEU A 297 15.93 -17.30 -18.47
N ASN A 298 16.31 -18.21 -17.57
CA ASN A 298 17.29 -19.26 -17.87
C ASN A 298 17.02 -20.62 -17.20
N VAL A 299 16.02 -20.71 -16.30
CA VAL A 299 15.56 -21.98 -15.72
C VAL A 299 14.04 -22.11 -15.85
N GLU A 300 13.59 -23.30 -16.23
CA GLU A 300 12.18 -23.73 -16.23
C GLU A 300 11.99 -24.84 -15.20
N ILE A 301 10.97 -24.69 -14.37
CA ILE A 301 10.48 -25.69 -13.42
C ILE A 301 9.06 -26.06 -13.85
N ARG A 302 8.85 -27.33 -14.18
CA ARG A 302 7.53 -27.91 -14.44
C ARG A 302 6.97 -28.50 -13.17
N LEU A 303 5.71 -28.20 -12.89
CA LEU A 303 5.00 -28.71 -11.72
C LEU A 303 4.01 -29.79 -12.15
N ARG A 304 3.81 -30.79 -11.29
CA ARG A 304 2.85 -31.87 -11.49
C ARG A 304 1.41 -31.36 -11.56
N GLU A 305 0.53 -32.17 -12.15
CA GLU A 305 -0.91 -31.88 -12.18
C GLU A 305 -1.49 -31.70 -10.77
N GLY A 306 -2.34 -30.69 -10.59
CA GLY A 306 -2.88 -30.28 -9.29
C GLY A 306 -2.15 -29.08 -8.65
N ALA A 307 -0.97 -28.70 -9.15
CA ALA A 307 -0.34 -27.44 -8.78
C ALA A 307 -1.15 -26.24 -9.34
N PRO A 308 -1.18 -25.09 -8.63
CA PRO A 308 -1.95 -23.93 -9.08
C PRO A 308 -1.42 -23.31 -10.38
N HIS A 309 -0.17 -23.63 -10.76
CA HIS A 309 0.52 -23.14 -11.94
C HIS A 309 1.28 -24.34 -12.54
N SER A 310 1.32 -24.45 -13.86
CA SER A 310 1.96 -25.59 -14.54
C SER A 310 3.47 -25.38 -14.70
N ARG A 311 3.90 -24.13 -14.90
CA ARG A 311 5.31 -23.81 -15.16
C ARG A 311 5.77 -22.57 -14.42
N ILE A 312 7.00 -22.61 -13.95
CA ILE A 312 7.68 -21.49 -13.30
C ILE A 312 9.01 -21.25 -14.00
N TYR A 313 9.23 -20.02 -14.41
CA TYR A 313 10.47 -19.57 -15.04
C TYR A 313 11.22 -18.65 -14.09
N LEU A 314 12.51 -18.94 -13.91
CA LEU A 314 13.41 -18.19 -13.04
C LEU A 314 14.54 -17.55 -13.84
N SER A 315 14.99 -16.41 -13.34
CA SER A 315 16.24 -15.74 -13.68
C SER A 315 17.22 -16.04 -12.54
N LEU A 316 18.39 -16.61 -12.85
CA LEU A 316 19.42 -16.97 -11.87
C LEU A 316 20.83 -16.64 -12.37
N ASP A 317 21.76 -16.33 -11.48
CA ASP A 317 23.16 -16.07 -11.86
C ASP A 317 23.91 -17.36 -12.20
N LYS A 318 23.62 -18.43 -11.45
CA LYS A 318 24.24 -19.76 -11.60
C LYS A 318 23.17 -20.84 -11.85
N PRO A 319 22.52 -20.81 -13.01
CA PRO A 319 21.41 -21.71 -13.34
C PRO A 319 21.79 -23.19 -13.34
N ASP A 320 22.96 -23.60 -13.86
CA ASP A 320 23.36 -25.03 -13.85
C ASP A 320 23.53 -25.56 -12.43
N ALA A 321 24.27 -24.81 -11.59
CA ALA A 321 24.47 -25.18 -10.20
C ALA A 321 23.14 -25.29 -9.43
N PHE A 322 22.16 -24.43 -9.75
CA PHE A 322 20.81 -24.54 -9.19
C PHE A 322 20.08 -25.80 -9.66
N ILE A 323 20.13 -26.09 -10.95
CA ILE A 323 19.48 -27.27 -11.55
C ILE A 323 20.02 -28.55 -10.92
N ASP A 324 21.34 -28.68 -10.80
CA ASP A 324 22.01 -29.85 -10.23
C ASP A 324 21.67 -30.04 -8.74
N ALA A 325 21.69 -28.93 -7.98
CA ALA A 325 21.33 -28.94 -6.57
C ALA A 325 19.85 -29.29 -6.36
N LEU A 326 18.95 -28.76 -7.19
CA LEU A 326 17.52 -29.04 -7.09
C LEU A 326 17.23 -30.51 -7.40
N ARG A 327 17.85 -31.09 -8.44
CA ARG A 327 17.71 -32.52 -8.78
C ARG A 327 18.19 -33.40 -7.64
N SER A 328 19.35 -33.08 -7.06
CA SER A 328 19.89 -33.82 -5.92
C SER A 328 18.95 -33.82 -4.71
N ARG A 329 18.21 -32.73 -4.48
CA ARG A 329 17.18 -32.63 -3.42
C ARG A 329 15.93 -33.44 -3.76
N GLN A 330 15.49 -33.46 -5.01
CA GLN A 330 14.36 -34.28 -5.45
C GLN A 330 14.66 -35.77 -5.29
N ASP A 331 15.84 -36.22 -5.70
CA ASP A 331 16.26 -37.63 -5.58
C ASP A 331 16.30 -38.07 -4.11
N ALA A 332 16.78 -37.20 -3.21
CA ALA A 332 16.79 -37.47 -1.78
C ALA A 332 15.37 -37.55 -1.17
N ASP A 333 14.44 -36.69 -1.60
CA ASP A 333 13.04 -36.69 -1.15
C ASP A 333 12.30 -37.96 -1.62
N GLU A 334 12.50 -38.37 -2.87
CA GLU A 334 11.93 -39.61 -3.40
C GLU A 334 12.42 -40.86 -2.65
N LEU A 335 13.70 -40.90 -2.28
CA LEU A 335 14.26 -42.00 -1.48
C LEU A 335 13.66 -42.07 -0.07
N LEU A 336 13.31 -40.93 0.52
CA LEU A 336 12.67 -40.88 1.84
C LEU A 336 11.21 -41.34 1.82
N HIS A 337 10.48 -41.12 0.72
CA HIS A 337 9.07 -41.50 0.59
C HIS A 337 8.84 -42.92 0.04
N ARG A 338 9.89 -43.60 -0.44
CA ARG A 338 9.85 -45.02 -0.83
C ARG A 338 10.14 -45.99 0.33
N ARG A 339 10.56 -45.49 1.49
CA ARG A 339 10.73 -46.27 2.74
C ARG A 339 9.51 -46.05 3.63
#